data_AF-A0A2R3QWN1-F1
#
_entry.id   AF-A0A2R3QWN1-F1
#
_cell.length_a   1.000
_cell.length_b   1.000
_cell.length_c   1.000
_cell.angle_alpha   90.00
_cell.angle_beta   90.00
_cell.angle_gamma   90.00
#
_symmetry.space_group_name_H-M   'P 1'
#
loop_
_entity.id
_entity.type
_entity.pdbx_description
1 polymer ?
#
loop_
_entity_poly.entity_id
_entity_poly.type
_entity_poly.pdbx_seq_one_letter_code
_entity_poly.pdbx_strand_id
1 'polypeptide(L)'
;MSESTVGKSVIKALSDGRRVCCMELTVGQVRGLLEAQAGNNLVDELLLEEVRLVDLPSFTGLKPEELEQMLPSDLELLVEGCKEANPSFFRMLAKVASLRSAA
;
A
#
# COMPACT_ATOMS: atom_id res chain seq x y z
N MET A 1 22.67 5.53 -7.29
CA MET A 1 21.95 5.25 -8.56
C MET A 1 21.59 3.78 -8.51
N SER A 2 20.49 3.44 -7.85
CA SER A 2 20.11 2.04 -7.63
C SER A 2 19.38 1.53 -8.88
N GLU A 3 19.86 0.43 -9.42
CA GLU A 3 19.23 -0.28 -10.54
C GLU A 3 17.74 -0.47 -10.25
N SER A 4 16.90 -0.04 -11.19
CA SER A 4 15.45 -0.18 -11.10
C SER A 4 15.09 -1.65 -11.32
N THR A 5 15.07 -2.44 -10.25
CA THR A 5 14.48 -3.78 -10.29
C THR A 5 13.02 -3.64 -10.66
N VAL A 6 12.64 -4.13 -11.85
CA VAL A 6 11.24 -4.14 -12.29
C VAL A 6 10.57 -5.39 -11.71
N GLY A 7 9.86 -5.22 -10.60
CA GLY A 7 9.00 -6.25 -10.01
C GLY A 7 7.63 -6.33 -10.70
N LYS A 8 6.72 -7.14 -10.16
CA LYS A 8 5.33 -7.22 -10.64
C LYS A 8 4.65 -5.86 -10.56
N SER A 9 3.83 -5.52 -11.56
CA SER A 9 3.04 -4.30 -11.58
C SER A 9 1.59 -4.58 -11.98
N VAL A 10 0.64 -3.87 -11.38
CA VAL A 10 -0.80 -3.98 -11.65
C VAL A 10 -1.37 -2.59 -11.87
N ILE A 11 -2.08 -2.39 -12.99
CA ILE A 11 -2.70 -1.10 -13.30
C ILE A 11 -4.16 -1.12 -12.85
N LYS A 12 -4.56 -0.14 -12.04
CA LYS A 12 -5.96 0.09 -11.64
C LYS A 12 -6.49 1.35 -12.29
N ALA A 13 -7.70 1.27 -12.83
CA ALA A 13 -8.42 2.42 -13.35
C ALA A 13 -9.32 2.96 -12.23
N LEU A 14 -9.17 4.26 -11.92
CA LEU A 14 -9.96 4.95 -10.92
C LEU A 14 -11.29 5.44 -11.50
N SER A 15 -12.22 5.81 -10.63
CA SER A 15 -13.54 6.31 -11.00
C SER A 15 -13.50 7.58 -11.86
N ASP A 16 -12.45 8.40 -11.70
CA ASP A 16 -12.19 9.63 -12.45
C ASP A 16 -11.49 9.39 -13.81
N GLY A 17 -11.22 8.12 -14.17
CA GLY A 17 -10.56 7.73 -15.42
C GLY A 17 -9.03 7.74 -15.37
N ARG A 18 -8.40 8.15 -14.27
CA ARG A 18 -6.94 8.01 -14.09
C ARG A 18 -6.56 6.53 -14.00
N ARG A 19 -5.33 6.22 -14.46
CA ARG A 19 -4.74 4.88 -14.38
C ARG A 19 -3.52 4.94 -13.49
N VAL A 20 -3.54 4.19 -12.40
CA VAL A 20 -2.45 4.15 -11.42
C VAL A 20 -1.77 2.80 -11.49
N CYS A 21 -0.43 2.81 -11.50
CA CYS A 21 0.39 1.61 -11.50
C CYS A 21 0.79 1.25 -10.07
N CYS A 22 0.27 0.13 -9.56
CA CYS A 22 0.67 -0.45 -8.28
C CYS A 22 1.87 -1.38 -8.51
N MET A 23 2.97 -1.13 -7.84
CA MET A 23 4.26 -1.80 -8.04
C MET A 23 4.58 -2.74 -6.88
N GLU A 24 5.31 -3.80 -7.21
CA GLU A 24 5.92 -4.67 -6.24
C GLU A 24 7.08 -3.97 -5.53
N LEU A 25 7.12 -4.13 -4.21
CA LEU A 25 8.16 -3.60 -3.36
C LEU A 25 9.25 -4.65 -3.13
N THR A 26 10.48 -4.18 -3.10
CA THR A 26 11.60 -4.97 -2.60
C THR A 26 11.44 -5.25 -1.11
N VAL A 27 12.10 -6.31 -0.63
CA VAL A 27 12.14 -6.63 0.81
C VAL A 27 12.67 -5.47 1.65
N GLY A 28 13.62 -4.69 1.12
CA GLY A 28 14.15 -3.49 1.79
C GLY A 28 13.11 -2.39 1.94
N GLN A 29 12.29 -2.15 0.91
CA GLN A 29 11.19 -1.18 0.99
C GLN A 29 10.12 -1.64 1.97
N VAL A 30 9.72 -2.91 1.92
CA VAL A 30 8.76 -3.50 2.88
C VAL A 30 9.25 -3.37 4.32
N ARG A 31 10.54 -3.63 4.56
CA ARG A 31 11.16 -3.44 5.88
C ARG A 31 11.04 -1.99 6.34
N GLY A 32 11.34 -1.04 5.46
CA GLY A 32 11.20 0.39 5.74
C GLY A 32 9.76 0.77 6.14
N LEU A 33 8.74 0.22 5.47
CA LEU A 33 7.35 0.45 5.83
C LEU A 33 7.01 -0.08 7.24
N LEU A 34 7.45 -1.29 7.57
CA LEU A 34 7.18 -1.92 8.87
C LEU A 34 7.91 -1.25 10.04
N GLU A 35 9.08 -0.69 9.78
CA GLU A 35 9.90 0.00 10.78
C GLU A 35 9.54 1.49 10.90
N ALA A 36 8.76 2.04 9.95
CA ALA A 36 8.26 3.40 10.02
C ALA A 36 7.34 3.59 11.22
N GLN A 37 7.63 4.59 12.04
CA GLN A 37 6.85 4.90 13.23
C GLN A 37 5.40 5.20 12.85
N ALA A 38 4.47 4.65 13.63
CA ALA A 38 3.06 5.01 13.52
C ALA A 38 2.89 6.52 13.76
N GLY A 39 2.11 7.15 12.90
CA GLY A 39 1.71 8.53 13.06
C GLY A 39 0.64 8.70 14.13
N ASN A 40 0.30 9.95 14.44
CA ASN A 40 -0.79 10.29 15.36
C ASN A 40 -2.13 10.58 14.64
N ASN A 41 -2.22 10.35 13.32
CA ASN A 41 -3.41 10.64 12.53
C ASN A 41 -4.26 9.38 12.37
N LEU A 42 -5.51 9.44 12.84
CA LEU A 42 -6.45 8.32 12.79
C LEU A 42 -6.80 7.89 11.36
N VAL A 43 -6.90 8.83 10.43
CA VAL A 43 -7.23 8.52 9.02
C VAL A 43 -6.07 7.74 8.39
N ASP A 44 -4.84 8.17 8.66
CA ASP A 44 -3.66 7.53 8.09
C ASP A 44 -3.49 6.09 8.55
N GLU A 45 -3.81 5.84 9.83
CA GLU A 45 -3.59 4.55 10.48
C GLU A 45 -4.77 3.58 10.33
N LEU A 46 -6.01 4.06 10.20
CA LEU A 46 -7.21 3.23 10.36
C LEU A 46 -8.19 3.24 9.18
N LEU A 47 -8.05 4.15 8.20
CA LEU A 47 -9.00 4.24 7.09
C LEU A 47 -9.04 2.96 6.24
N LEU A 48 -7.90 2.30 6.11
CA LEU A 48 -7.69 1.13 5.27
C LEU A 48 -7.30 -0.06 6.16
N GLU A 49 -7.90 -1.23 5.92
CA GLU A 49 -7.75 -2.37 6.82
C GLU A 49 -6.38 -3.08 6.73
N GLU A 50 -5.81 -3.14 5.53
CA GLU A 50 -4.64 -4.00 5.25
C GLU A 50 -3.31 -3.23 5.13
N VAL A 51 -3.37 -1.92 4.94
CA VAL A 51 -2.21 -1.03 4.73
C VAL A 51 -2.55 0.37 5.21
N ARG A 52 -1.58 1.14 5.71
CA ARG A 52 -1.82 2.53 6.10
C ARG A 52 -1.93 3.42 4.87
N LEU A 53 -2.73 4.50 4.96
CA LEU A 53 -2.88 5.45 3.85
C LEU A 53 -1.54 6.07 3.43
N VAL A 54 -0.71 6.41 4.42
CA VAL A 54 0.63 7.00 4.23
C VAL A 54 1.63 6.07 3.55
N ASP A 55 1.35 4.77 3.49
CA ASP A 55 2.22 3.80 2.84
C ASP A 55 1.91 3.65 1.34
N LEU A 56 0.69 4.00 0.88
CA LEU A 56 0.27 3.89 -0.53
C LEU A 56 1.21 4.56 -1.55
N PRO A 57 1.83 5.73 -1.27
CA PRO A 57 2.83 6.33 -2.17
C PRO A 57 3.98 5.39 -2.53
N SER A 58 4.39 4.53 -1.60
CA SER A 58 5.49 3.59 -1.82
C SER A 58 5.15 2.54 -2.88
N PHE A 59 3.87 2.16 -2.99
CA PHE A 59 3.40 1.19 -3.96
C PHE A 59 3.05 1.83 -5.31
N THR A 60 2.60 3.08 -5.32
CA THR A 60 1.93 3.67 -6.49
C THR A 60 2.70 4.81 -7.16
N GLY A 61 3.65 5.41 -6.43
CA GLY A 61 4.32 6.64 -6.85
C GLY A 61 3.42 7.90 -6.80
N LEU A 62 2.17 7.77 -6.33
CA LEU A 62 1.30 8.92 -6.07
C LEU A 62 1.85 9.76 -4.91
N LYS A 63 1.61 11.05 -4.95
CA LYS A 63 1.97 11.94 -3.84
C LYS A 63 0.90 11.92 -2.73
N PRO A 64 1.25 12.21 -1.48
CA PRO A 64 0.27 12.30 -0.38
C PRO A 64 -0.88 13.25 -0.70
N GLU A 65 -0.61 14.40 -1.33
CA GLU A 65 -1.64 15.38 -1.68
C GLU A 65 -2.62 14.86 -2.73
N GLU A 66 -2.20 13.92 -3.57
CA GLU A 66 -3.10 13.25 -4.52
C GLU A 66 -4.03 12.28 -3.81
N LEU A 67 -3.56 11.59 -2.78
CA LEU A 67 -4.36 10.64 -1.98
C LEU A 67 -5.43 11.35 -1.16
N GLU A 68 -5.13 12.53 -0.62
CA GLU A 68 -6.10 13.35 0.15
C GLU A 68 -7.34 13.74 -0.66
N GLN A 69 -7.22 13.81 -1.99
CA GLN A 69 -8.32 14.15 -2.89
C GLN A 69 -9.06 12.91 -3.41
N MET A 70 -8.63 11.70 -3.05
CA MET A 70 -9.26 10.46 -3.50
C MET A 70 -10.42 10.04 -2.61
N LEU A 71 -11.43 9.44 -3.24
CA LEU A 71 -12.52 8.79 -2.53
C LEU A 71 -12.03 7.48 -1.90
N PRO A 72 -12.57 7.07 -0.73
CA PRO A 72 -12.23 5.78 -0.12
C PRO A 72 -12.39 4.59 -1.08
N SER A 73 -13.41 4.59 -1.95
CA SER A 73 -13.61 3.55 -2.96
C SER A 73 -12.48 3.46 -3.99
N ASP A 74 -11.88 4.59 -4.36
CA ASP A 74 -10.72 4.61 -5.26
C ASP A 74 -9.45 4.16 -4.53
N LEU A 75 -9.31 4.51 -3.25
CA LEU A 75 -8.22 4.02 -2.40
C LEU A 75 -8.29 2.50 -2.22
N GLU A 76 -9.48 1.92 -2.00
CA GLU A 76 -9.70 0.47 -1.94
C GLU A 76 -9.28 -0.23 -3.24
N LEU A 77 -9.59 0.36 -4.40
CA LEU A 77 -9.11 -0.16 -5.70
C LEU A 77 -7.58 -0.19 -5.78
N LEU A 78 -6.91 0.84 -5.25
CA LEU A 78 -5.46 0.87 -5.18
C LEU A 78 -4.92 -0.19 -4.22
N VAL A 79 -5.54 -0.39 -3.05
CA VAL A 79 -5.15 -1.44 -2.09
C VAL A 79 -5.22 -2.82 -2.75
N GLU A 80 -6.29 -3.13 -3.49
CA GLU A 80 -6.38 -4.37 -4.26
C GLU A 80 -5.26 -4.50 -5.30
N GLY A 81 -4.92 -3.41 -5.99
CA GLY A 81 -3.78 -3.40 -6.92
C GLY A 81 -2.45 -3.67 -6.23
N CYS A 82 -2.24 -3.08 -5.06
CA CYS A 82 -1.05 -3.29 -4.23
C CYS A 82 -0.96 -4.75 -3.76
N LYS A 83 -2.08 -5.36 -3.37
CA LYS A 83 -2.18 -6.78 -2.96
C LYS A 83 -1.85 -7.72 -4.10
N GLU A 84 -2.42 -7.46 -5.28
CA GLU A 84 -2.13 -8.26 -6.47
C GLU A 84 -0.65 -8.17 -6.86
N ALA A 85 -0.03 -6.99 -6.74
CA ALA A 85 1.39 -6.80 -7.00
C ALA A 85 2.30 -7.41 -5.92
N ASN A 86 1.87 -7.43 -4.65
CA ASN A 86 2.68 -7.81 -3.49
C ASN A 86 2.08 -8.97 -2.66
N PRO A 87 1.66 -10.10 -3.26
CA PRO A 87 0.83 -11.09 -2.56
C PRO A 87 1.57 -11.76 -1.38
N SER A 88 2.89 -11.86 -1.43
CA SER A 88 3.70 -12.44 -0.34
C SER A 88 3.75 -11.51 0.89
N PHE A 89 3.82 -10.20 0.69
CA PHE A 89 3.82 -9.22 1.77
C PHE A 89 2.48 -9.20 2.50
N PHE A 90 1.37 -9.11 1.78
CA PHE A 90 0.04 -9.11 2.41
C PHE A 90 -0.29 -10.45 3.09
N ARG A 91 0.16 -11.59 2.53
CA ARG A 91 0.09 -12.89 3.24
C ARG A 91 0.87 -12.90 4.55
N MET A 92 2.04 -12.26 4.59
CA MET A 92 2.81 -12.13 5.83
C MET A 92 2.08 -11.25 6.85
N LEU A 93 1.54 -10.09 6.44
CA LEU A 93 0.77 -9.21 7.31
C LEU A 93 -0.45 -9.93 7.92
N ALA A 94 -1.22 -10.63 7.09
CA ALA A 94 -2.35 -11.43 7.55
C ALA A 94 -1.95 -12.49 8.59
N LYS A 95 -0.78 -13.12 8.41
CA LYS A 95 -0.24 -14.07 9.39
C LYS A 95 0.22 -13.40 10.68
N VAL A 96 0.77 -12.20 10.62
CA VAL A 96 1.13 -11.42 11.82
C VAL A 96 -0.14 -11.01 12.59
N ALA A 97 -1.17 -10.54 11.88
CA ALA A 97 -2.45 -10.17 12.48
C ALA A 97 -3.09 -11.37 13.19
N SER A 98 -3.14 -12.54 12.54
CA SER A 98 -3.72 -13.74 13.15
C SER A 98 -2.98 -14.23 14.40
N LEU A 99 -1.64 -14.10 14.42
CA LEU A 99 -0.84 -14.42 15.61
C LEU A 99 -1.11 -13.46 16.78
N ARG A 100 -1.39 -12.18 16.50
CA ARG A 100 -1.72 -11.18 17.52
C ARG A 100 -3.12 -11.35 18.08
N SER A 101 -4.09 -11.78 17.28
CA SER A 101 -5.47 -12.05 17.73
C SER A 101 -5.61 -13.35 18.53
N ALA A 102 -4.66 -14.26 18.41
CA ALA A 102 -4.64 -15.54 19.14
C ALA A 102 -3.91 -15.47 20.50
N ALA A 103 -3.28 -14.34 20.81
CA ALA A 103 -2.56 -14.06 22.05
C ALA A 103 -3.41 -13.20 22.99
#